data_AF-V9F2H9-F1
#
_entry.id   AF-V9F2H9-F1
#
_cell.length_a   1.000
_cell.length_b   1.000
_cell.length_c   1.000
_cell.angle_alpha   90.00
_cell.angle_beta   90.00
_cell.angle_gamma   90.00
#
_symmetry.space_group_name_H-M   'P 1'
#
loop_
_entity.id
_entity.type
_entity.pdbx_description
1 polymer ?
#
loop_
_entity_poly.entity_id
_entity_poly.type
_entity_poly.pdbx_seq_one_letter_code
_entity_poly.pdbx_strand_id
1 'polypeptide(L)'
;MVTLSIRTGFDLLLQTLKLPAGSEVLCSAITIPDMIYVLRYHGLVPVPVDLNPETLAVDVELLKKSITEKTRMLLVAHVFGSRFPLDEALEVARSNDLLVVEDCAQAFMGMQYTGENRADVSMFSFGTIKTATSFGGAIIHVKNSAVLEEMRRREKRYPCRTNLFFFKRLVKYGMLHGISTPAIYGLFLHACRAVGADHDKVITSAIRGFSGGELVSLIQYRPSMALLGLMHRRLTCMDEQYVLQRKSKSERLADAIKDLPNVSIPGYCAEKHYYWLFPVCVPSPKDVVSYMNKHGFDVTSGATQLTYVPRYDERWVYNSAAFKT
;
A
#
# COMPACT_ATOMS: atom_id res chain seq x y z
N MET A 1 7.56 -7.55 14.36
CA MET A 1 7.45 -6.37 15.26
C MET A 1 6.25 -5.53 14.86
N VAL A 2 5.74 -4.68 15.75
CA VAL A 2 4.62 -3.76 15.48
C VAL A 2 5.14 -2.34 15.44
N THR A 3 4.81 -1.57 14.40
CA THR A 3 5.29 -0.20 14.20
C THR A 3 4.12 0.75 13.96
N LEU A 4 4.36 2.07 14.01
CA LEU A 4 3.33 3.08 13.75
C LEU A 4 2.75 3.00 12.32
N SER A 5 3.55 2.56 11.35
CA SER A 5 3.14 2.38 9.96
C SER A 5 4.18 1.54 9.20
N ILE A 6 3.83 1.04 8.00
CA ILE A 6 4.82 0.36 7.13
C ILE A 6 6.03 1.25 6.87
N ARG A 7 5.81 2.56 6.67
CA ARG A 7 6.91 3.51 6.43
C ARG A 7 7.88 3.55 7.60
N THR A 8 7.37 3.52 8.83
CA THR A 8 8.19 3.44 10.05
C THR A 8 9.02 2.15 10.07
N GLY A 9 8.39 1.01 9.76
CA GLY A 9 9.07 -0.28 9.70
C GLY A 9 10.14 -0.37 8.62
N PHE A 10 9.84 0.16 7.44
CA PHE A 10 10.76 0.17 6.30
C PHE A 10 11.93 1.13 6.54
N ASP A 11 11.68 2.32 7.09
CA ASP A 11 12.73 3.25 7.55
C ASP A 11 13.67 2.57 8.58
N LEU A 12 13.12 1.88 9.57
CA LEU A 12 13.91 1.11 10.56
C LEU A 12 14.73 -0.01 9.93
N LEU A 13 14.18 -0.70 8.92
CA LEU A 13 14.88 -1.75 8.19
C LEU A 13 16.09 -1.16 7.47
N LEU A 14 15.90 -0.10 6.67
CA LEU A 14 16.98 0.53 5.91
C LEU A 14 18.06 1.13 6.81
N GLN A 15 17.67 1.76 7.94
CA GLN A 15 18.61 2.21 8.96
C GLN A 15 19.44 1.08 9.57
N THR A 16 18.85 -0.11 9.71
CA THR A 16 19.50 -1.31 10.25
C THR A 16 20.47 -1.89 9.24
N LEU A 17 20.03 -2.06 7.99
CA LEU A 17 20.82 -2.65 6.91
C LEU A 17 22.00 -1.77 6.50
N LYS A 18 21.86 -0.43 6.58
CA LYS A 18 22.90 0.54 6.19
C LYS A 18 23.50 0.24 4.81
N LEU A 19 22.63 -0.01 3.83
CA LEU A 19 23.06 -0.26 2.46
C LEU A 19 23.89 0.94 1.96
N PRO A 20 24.96 0.71 1.18
CA PRO A 20 25.76 1.80 0.63
C PRO A 20 24.90 2.77 -0.18
N ALA A 21 25.18 4.07 -0.08
CA ALA A 21 24.53 5.07 -0.92
C ALA A 21 24.74 4.75 -2.42
N GLY A 22 23.70 4.95 -3.22
CA GLY A 22 23.68 4.57 -4.63
C GLY A 22 23.36 3.09 -4.89
N SER A 23 23.15 2.28 -3.86
CA SER A 23 22.68 0.90 -4.05
C SER A 23 21.29 0.89 -4.69
N GLU A 24 21.09 -0.05 -5.60
CA GLU A 24 19.84 -0.22 -6.34
C GLU A 24 18.87 -1.14 -5.59
N VAL A 25 17.61 -0.74 -5.57
CA VAL A 25 16.49 -1.53 -5.07
C VAL A 25 15.54 -1.75 -6.23
N LEU A 26 15.51 -2.97 -6.75
CA LEU A 26 14.52 -3.37 -7.76
C LEU A 26 13.16 -3.39 -7.09
N CYS A 27 12.18 -2.70 -7.65
CA CYS A 27 10.85 -2.63 -7.06
C CYS A 27 9.75 -2.76 -8.10
N SER A 28 8.61 -3.31 -7.69
CA SER A 28 7.41 -3.32 -8.53
C SER A 28 7.16 -1.94 -9.10
N ALA A 29 6.99 -1.84 -10.42
CA ALA A 29 6.88 -0.57 -11.14
C ALA A 29 5.69 0.29 -10.67
N ILE A 30 4.72 -0.30 -9.96
CA ILE A 30 3.61 0.41 -9.33
C ILE A 30 3.65 0.17 -7.82
N THR A 31 3.68 1.25 -7.04
CA THR A 31 3.72 1.20 -5.56
C THR A 31 3.17 2.49 -4.95
N ILE A 32 3.18 2.63 -3.62
CA ILE A 32 2.85 3.90 -2.95
C ILE A 32 4.07 4.84 -2.97
N PRO A 33 3.88 6.16 -3.18
CA PRO A 33 4.98 7.14 -3.28
C PRO A 33 5.89 7.18 -2.06
N ASP A 34 5.31 6.95 -0.87
CA ASP A 34 6.05 6.94 0.39
C ASP A 34 7.19 5.90 0.40
N MET A 35 7.05 4.78 -0.31
CA MET A 35 8.11 3.76 -0.39
C MET A 35 9.31 4.28 -1.19
N ILE A 36 9.04 4.95 -2.33
CA ILE A 36 10.05 5.60 -3.17
C ILE A 36 10.75 6.71 -2.38
N TYR A 37 9.99 7.51 -1.63
CA TYR A 37 10.53 8.54 -0.75
C TYR A 37 11.51 7.97 0.27
N VAL A 38 11.11 6.92 0.99
CA VAL A 38 11.94 6.31 2.03
C VAL A 38 13.22 5.73 1.44
N LEU A 39 13.17 5.05 0.28
CA LEU A 39 14.38 4.58 -0.42
C LEU A 39 15.35 5.73 -0.72
N ARG A 40 14.86 6.80 -1.33
CA ARG A 40 15.67 7.96 -1.71
C ARG A 40 16.21 8.73 -0.51
N TYR A 41 15.43 8.83 0.57
CA TYR A 41 15.87 9.42 1.84
C TYR A 41 17.10 8.69 2.40
N HIS A 42 17.18 7.37 2.21
CA HIS A 42 18.34 6.56 2.57
C HIS A 42 19.45 6.53 1.51
N GLY A 43 19.37 7.39 0.49
CA GLY A 43 20.36 7.46 -0.60
C GLY A 43 20.33 6.27 -1.55
N LEU A 44 19.23 5.51 -1.58
CA LEU A 44 19.07 4.33 -2.45
C LEU A 44 18.39 4.71 -3.76
N VAL A 45 18.65 3.91 -4.79
CA VAL A 45 18.13 4.09 -6.15
C VAL A 45 16.99 3.09 -6.41
N PRO A 46 15.72 3.52 -6.42
CA PRO A 46 14.63 2.65 -6.84
C PRO A 46 14.70 2.39 -8.35
N VAL A 47 14.64 1.13 -8.75
CA VAL A 47 14.67 0.69 -10.15
C VAL A 47 13.36 -0.06 -10.45
N PRO A 48 12.48 0.47 -11.32
CA PRO A 48 11.20 -0.16 -11.63
C PRO A 48 11.40 -1.47 -12.40
N VAL A 49 10.73 -2.53 -11.95
CA VAL A 49 10.51 -3.77 -12.70
C VAL A 49 9.03 -3.90 -12.99
N ASP A 50 8.69 -4.04 -14.26
CA ASP A 50 7.31 -4.01 -14.72
C ASP A 50 6.50 -5.21 -14.21
N LEU A 51 5.18 -5.08 -14.24
CA LEU A 51 4.24 -6.11 -13.83
C LEU A 51 3.53 -6.69 -15.05
N ASN A 52 3.30 -8.00 -15.05
CA ASN A 52 2.36 -8.60 -15.99
C ASN A 52 0.94 -8.08 -15.65
N PRO A 53 0.23 -7.43 -16.59
CA PRO A 53 -1.06 -6.81 -16.29
C PRO A 53 -2.17 -7.84 -15.97
N GLU A 54 -2.06 -9.08 -16.45
CA GLU A 54 -3.05 -10.13 -16.21
C GLU A 54 -2.88 -10.79 -14.84
N THR A 55 -1.65 -10.94 -14.35
CA THR A 55 -1.37 -11.62 -13.07
C THR A 55 -0.95 -10.66 -11.95
N LEU A 56 -0.59 -9.42 -12.30
CA LEU A 56 0.07 -8.42 -11.45
C LEU A 56 1.41 -8.89 -10.86
N ALA A 57 1.96 -10.00 -11.36
CA ALA A 57 3.26 -10.52 -10.96
C ALA A 57 4.39 -9.68 -11.56
N VAL A 58 5.50 -9.57 -10.84
CA VAL A 58 6.72 -8.97 -11.39
C VAL A 58 7.21 -9.79 -12.58
N ASP A 59 7.55 -9.12 -13.68
CA ASP A 59 8.13 -9.77 -14.85
C ASP A 59 9.56 -10.26 -14.53
N VAL A 60 9.73 -11.58 -14.51
CA VAL A 60 10.99 -12.25 -14.12
C VAL A 60 12.11 -11.98 -15.14
N GLU A 61 11.79 -11.83 -16.42
CA GLU A 61 12.78 -11.55 -17.45
C GLU A 61 13.27 -10.10 -17.38
N LEU A 62 12.36 -9.16 -17.10
CA LEU A 62 12.75 -7.78 -16.80
C LEU A 62 13.50 -7.67 -15.48
N LEU A 63 13.14 -8.47 -14.47
CA LEU A 63 13.87 -8.55 -13.20
C LEU A 63 15.33 -8.95 -13.45
N LYS A 64 15.58 -10.06 -14.15
CA LYS A 64 16.94 -10.54 -14.48
C LYS A 64 17.74 -9.48 -15.22
N LYS A 65 17.14 -8.80 -16.21
CA LYS A 65 17.80 -7.75 -17.00
C LYS A 65 18.11 -6.48 -16.22
N SER A 66 17.41 -6.24 -15.11
CA SER A 66 17.57 -5.04 -14.28
C SER A 66 18.62 -5.19 -13.19
N ILE A 67 19.14 -6.41 -12.96
CA ILE A 67 20.17 -6.67 -11.95
C ILE A 67 21.51 -6.12 -12.42
N THR A 68 22.18 -5.41 -11.52
CA THR A 68 23.53 -4.88 -11.69
C THR A 68 24.38 -5.21 -10.46
N GLU A 69 25.67 -4.92 -10.52
CA GLU A 69 26.59 -4.99 -9.38
C GLU A 69 26.19 -4.09 -8.18
N LYS A 70 25.30 -3.11 -8.40
CA LYS A 70 24.78 -2.21 -7.35
C LYS A 70 23.47 -2.70 -6.74
N THR A 71 22.84 -3.72 -7.31
CA THR A 71 21.56 -4.23 -6.82
C THR A 71 21.72 -4.93 -5.48
N ARG A 72 20.88 -4.56 -4.49
CA ARG A 72 20.96 -5.12 -3.12
C ARG A 72 19.64 -5.66 -2.60
N MET A 73 18.51 -5.25 -3.18
CA MET A 73 17.19 -5.60 -2.66
C MET A 73 16.17 -5.70 -3.79
N LEU A 74 15.25 -6.65 -3.63
CA LEU A 74 14.01 -6.76 -4.38
C LEU A 74 12.83 -6.39 -3.46
N LEU A 75 12.10 -5.32 -3.79
CA LEU A 75 10.89 -4.87 -3.10
C LEU A 75 9.66 -5.14 -3.95
N VAL A 76 8.92 -6.21 -3.64
CA VAL A 76 7.72 -6.60 -4.39
C VAL A 76 6.47 -6.07 -3.69
N ALA A 77 5.58 -5.40 -4.43
CA ALA A 77 4.31 -4.93 -3.90
C ALA A 77 3.14 -5.79 -4.42
N HIS A 78 2.37 -6.37 -3.48
CA HIS A 78 1.14 -7.08 -3.80
C HIS A 78 -0.01 -6.07 -3.91
N VAL A 79 -0.26 -5.56 -5.12
CA VAL A 79 -1.22 -4.47 -5.39
C VAL A 79 -2.64 -4.99 -5.62
N PHE A 80 -3.64 -4.16 -5.33
CA PHE A 80 -5.07 -4.46 -5.45
C PHE A 80 -5.57 -5.69 -4.66
N GLY A 81 -4.69 -6.31 -3.86
CA GLY A 81 -4.97 -7.57 -3.18
C GLY A 81 -4.82 -8.79 -4.07
N SER A 82 -4.05 -8.68 -5.16
CA SER A 82 -3.48 -9.85 -5.84
C SER A 82 -2.35 -10.44 -5.01
N ARG A 83 -2.10 -11.73 -5.23
CA ARG A 83 -0.95 -12.49 -4.76
C ARG A 83 -0.57 -13.44 -5.90
N PHE A 84 0.71 -13.55 -6.15
CA PHE A 84 1.26 -14.38 -7.21
C PHE A 84 2.39 -15.24 -6.66
N PRO A 85 2.67 -16.41 -7.28
CA PRO A 85 3.87 -17.18 -7.00
C PRO A 85 5.09 -16.29 -7.12
N LEU A 86 5.90 -16.30 -6.06
CA LEU A 86 7.17 -15.59 -6.05
C LEU A 86 8.34 -16.52 -6.37
N ASP A 87 8.09 -17.81 -6.64
CA ASP A 87 9.14 -18.83 -6.69
C ASP A 87 10.29 -18.47 -7.63
N GLU A 88 9.99 -18.12 -8.88
CA GLU A 88 11.00 -17.73 -9.87
C GLU A 88 11.70 -16.42 -9.49
N ALA A 89 10.96 -15.39 -9.06
CA ALA A 89 11.53 -14.11 -8.64
C ALA A 89 12.44 -14.27 -7.41
N LEU A 90 12.06 -15.16 -6.48
CA LEU A 90 12.83 -15.51 -5.29
C LEU A 90 14.07 -16.33 -5.63
N GLU A 91 14.02 -17.21 -6.64
CA GLU A 91 15.20 -17.91 -7.15
C GLU A 91 16.19 -16.92 -7.74
N VAL A 92 15.73 -16.03 -8.62
CA VAL A 92 16.57 -14.96 -9.18
C VAL A 92 17.18 -14.09 -8.07
N ALA A 93 16.38 -13.66 -7.10
CA ALA A 93 16.88 -12.85 -5.99
C ALA A 93 17.95 -13.59 -5.17
N ARG A 94 17.73 -14.87 -4.84
CA ARG A 94 18.69 -15.67 -4.07
C ARG A 94 19.98 -15.93 -4.83
N SER A 95 19.90 -16.26 -6.11
CA SER A 95 21.08 -16.48 -6.95
C SER A 95 21.96 -15.23 -7.12
N ASN A 96 21.43 -14.05 -6.79
CA ASN A 96 22.13 -12.77 -6.87
C ASN A 96 22.29 -12.11 -5.48
N ASP A 97 22.14 -12.87 -4.39
CA ASP A 97 22.28 -12.40 -3.00
C ASP A 97 21.44 -11.14 -2.66
N LEU A 98 20.26 -11.02 -3.26
CA LEU A 98 19.34 -9.91 -3.03
C LEU A 98 18.46 -10.16 -1.81
N LEU A 99 18.35 -9.15 -0.93
CA LEU A 99 17.35 -9.17 0.13
C LEU A 99 15.94 -9.03 -0.46
N VAL A 100 15.01 -9.88 -0.06
CA VAL A 100 13.64 -9.85 -0.55
C VAL A 100 12.69 -9.24 0.49
N VAL A 101 12.06 -8.13 0.11
CA VAL A 101 11.03 -7.46 0.89
C VAL A 101 9.72 -7.54 0.13
N GLU A 102 8.65 -8.00 0.77
CA GLU A 102 7.30 -7.90 0.22
C GLU A 102 6.44 -6.87 0.98
N ASP A 103 5.78 -5.99 0.22
CA ASP A 103 4.74 -5.10 0.69
C ASP A 103 3.37 -5.77 0.52
N CYS A 104 2.87 -6.31 1.63
CA CYS A 104 1.57 -6.96 1.73
C CYS A 104 0.46 -5.99 2.19
N ALA A 105 0.68 -4.66 2.11
CA ALA A 105 -0.28 -3.66 2.57
C ALA A 105 -1.68 -3.80 1.96
N GLN A 106 -1.78 -4.32 0.73
CA GLN A 106 -3.04 -4.50 0.02
C GLN A 106 -3.46 -5.98 -0.09
N ALA A 107 -2.61 -6.93 0.36
CA ALA A 107 -2.86 -8.36 0.26
C ALA A 107 -3.26 -9.03 1.59
N PHE A 108 -3.37 -8.28 2.67
CA PHE A 108 -3.78 -8.82 3.97
C PHE A 108 -5.22 -9.40 3.90
N MET A 109 -5.34 -10.66 4.31
CA MET A 109 -6.56 -11.46 4.24
C MET A 109 -6.99 -12.09 5.57
N GLY A 110 -6.16 -12.00 6.60
CA GLY A 110 -6.37 -12.71 7.86
C GLY A 110 -5.05 -13.12 8.49
N MET A 111 -5.12 -13.62 9.73
CA MET A 111 -3.96 -13.96 10.54
C MET A 111 -3.22 -15.21 10.04
N GLN A 112 -3.87 -16.04 9.23
CA GLN A 112 -3.26 -17.23 8.62
C GLN A 112 -2.19 -16.87 7.58
N TYR A 113 -2.25 -15.67 7.01
CA TYR A 113 -1.25 -15.20 6.05
C TYR A 113 -0.22 -14.31 6.74
N THR A 114 0.98 -14.86 6.92
CA THR A 114 2.12 -14.17 7.56
C THR A 114 3.20 -13.70 6.58
N GLY A 115 2.94 -13.86 5.27
CA GLY A 115 3.87 -13.54 4.21
C GLY A 115 4.33 -14.78 3.44
N GLU A 116 5.11 -14.57 2.40
CA GLU A 116 5.86 -15.61 1.72
C GLU A 116 7.03 -16.06 2.61
N ASN A 117 7.08 -17.34 2.94
CA ASN A 117 8.09 -17.91 3.84
C ASN A 117 9.53 -17.72 3.32
N ARG A 118 9.68 -17.67 2.01
CA ARG A 118 10.97 -17.50 1.34
C ARG A 118 11.46 -16.05 1.31
N ALA A 119 10.63 -15.06 1.62
CA ALA A 119 10.99 -13.65 1.73
C ALA A 119 11.72 -13.35 3.06
N ASP A 120 12.56 -12.32 3.08
CA ASP A 120 13.29 -11.91 4.29
C ASP A 120 12.44 -11.00 5.19
N VAL A 121 11.60 -10.18 4.57
CA VAL A 121 10.74 -9.22 5.26
C VAL A 121 9.36 -9.17 4.60
N SER A 122 8.31 -9.23 5.42
CA SER A 122 6.91 -9.06 5.00
C SER A 122 6.25 -7.94 5.77
N MET A 123 5.62 -6.99 5.06
CA MET A 123 5.04 -5.79 5.65
C MET A 123 3.53 -5.73 5.51
N PHE A 124 2.81 -5.62 6.62
CA PHE A 124 1.35 -5.58 6.66
C PHE A 124 0.86 -4.25 7.22
N SER A 125 -0.12 -3.63 6.56
CA SER A 125 -0.66 -2.33 6.95
C SER A 125 -2.03 -2.43 7.59
N PHE A 126 -2.22 -1.68 8.67
CA PHE A 126 -3.53 -1.49 9.34
C PHE A 126 -3.96 -0.02 9.27
N GLY A 127 -3.52 0.66 8.20
CA GLY A 127 -3.92 2.03 7.86
C GLY A 127 -5.42 2.17 7.60
N THR A 128 -5.85 3.41 7.44
CA THR A 128 -7.26 3.86 7.41
C THR A 128 -8.15 3.08 6.46
N ILE A 129 -7.67 2.81 5.25
CA ILE A 129 -8.42 2.16 4.17
C ILE A 129 -8.08 0.67 3.99
N LYS A 130 -7.38 0.04 4.96
CA LYS A 130 -6.91 -1.34 4.83
C LYS A 130 -7.95 -2.35 5.34
N THR A 131 -7.89 -3.59 4.84
CA THR A 131 -8.85 -4.66 5.13
C THR A 131 -9.17 -4.81 6.62
N ALA A 132 -8.15 -4.77 7.48
CA ALA A 132 -8.30 -4.86 8.94
C ALA A 132 -7.95 -3.54 9.65
N THR A 133 -8.38 -2.40 9.11
CA THR A 133 -7.99 -1.06 9.59
C THR A 133 -8.11 -0.86 11.11
N SER A 134 -7.05 -0.31 11.69
CA SER A 134 -6.99 0.28 13.03
C SER A 134 -6.66 1.78 12.96
N PHE A 135 -6.95 2.42 11.82
CA PHE A 135 -6.65 3.83 11.53
C PHE A 135 -5.15 4.19 11.59
N GLY A 136 -4.27 3.20 11.51
CA GLY A 136 -2.82 3.30 11.68
C GLY A 136 -2.22 1.97 12.13
N GLY A 137 -0.90 1.89 12.18
CA GLY A 137 -0.20 0.68 12.60
C GLY A 137 0.24 -0.22 11.44
N ALA A 138 1.27 -1.01 11.71
CA ALA A 138 1.78 -2.05 10.81
C ALA A 138 2.40 -3.20 11.58
N ILE A 139 2.39 -4.38 10.97
CA ILE A 139 3.18 -5.53 11.40
C ILE A 139 4.29 -5.74 10.37
N ILE A 140 5.52 -5.83 10.86
CA ILE A 140 6.71 -6.12 10.06
C ILE A 140 7.24 -7.46 10.52
N HIS A 141 7.10 -8.48 9.68
CA HIS A 141 7.72 -9.78 9.87
C HIS A 141 9.13 -9.72 9.29
N VAL A 142 10.13 -10.14 10.07
CA VAL A 142 11.54 -10.11 9.67
C VAL A 142 12.12 -11.45 10.07
N LYS A 143 12.66 -12.18 9.09
CA LYS A 143 13.11 -13.56 9.29
C LYS A 143 14.44 -13.63 10.05
N ASN A 144 15.36 -12.72 9.74
CA ASN A 144 16.65 -12.65 10.43
C ASN A 144 16.48 -12.03 11.83
N SER A 145 16.72 -12.82 12.87
CA SER A 145 16.53 -12.41 14.28
C SER A 145 17.48 -11.29 14.70
N ALA A 146 18.71 -11.25 14.18
CA ALA A 146 19.67 -10.19 14.48
C ALA A 146 19.24 -8.85 13.88
N VAL A 147 18.73 -8.86 12.63
CA VAL A 147 18.14 -7.67 12.00
C VAL A 147 16.92 -7.20 12.78
N LEU A 148 16.03 -8.11 13.15
CA LEU A 148 14.83 -7.79 13.92
C LEU A 148 15.15 -7.16 15.28
N GLU A 149 16.14 -7.69 16.00
CA GLU A 149 16.50 -7.17 17.32
C GLU A 149 17.16 -5.78 17.21
N GLU A 150 18.00 -5.56 16.20
CA GLU A 150 18.56 -4.24 15.93
C GLU A 150 17.47 -3.23 15.55
N MET A 151 16.49 -3.61 14.72
CA MET A 151 15.32 -2.77 14.42
C MET A 151 14.55 -2.39 15.70
N ARG A 152 14.32 -3.35 16.60
CA ARG A 152 13.66 -3.10 17.90
C ARG A 152 14.48 -2.17 18.80
N ARG A 153 15.80 -2.37 18.86
CA ARG A 153 16.70 -1.51 19.64
C ARG A 153 16.67 -0.07 19.13
N ARG A 154 16.61 0.11 17.81
CA ARG A 154 16.46 1.44 17.18
C ARG A 154 15.12 2.07 17.48
N GLU A 155 14.02 1.32 17.30
CA GLU A 155 12.66 1.80 17.56
C GLU A 155 12.45 2.24 19.02
N LYS A 156 13.09 1.59 19.99
CA LYS A 156 13.02 1.99 21.42
C LYS A 156 13.47 3.44 21.66
N ARG A 157 14.32 4.00 20.78
CA ARG A 157 14.78 5.39 20.86
C ARG A 157 13.75 6.39 20.30
N TYR A 158 12.75 5.94 19.56
CA TYR A 158 11.71 6.82 19.05
C TYR A 158 10.75 7.25 20.17
N PRO A 159 10.29 8.52 20.15
CA PRO A 159 9.22 8.97 21.03
C PRO A 159 7.94 8.17 20.77
N CYS A 160 7.12 7.99 21.80
CA CYS A 160 5.84 7.31 21.68
C CYS A 160 4.73 8.30 21.28
N ARG A 161 3.84 7.92 20.37
CA ARG A 161 2.60 8.69 20.13
C ARG A 161 1.70 8.62 21.36
N THR A 162 1.04 9.73 21.68
CA THR A 162 0.12 9.79 22.81
C THR A 162 -1.23 9.14 22.48
N ASN A 163 -1.97 8.74 23.51
CA ASN A 163 -3.35 8.30 23.32
C ASN A 163 -4.25 9.42 22.79
N LEU A 164 -3.98 10.68 23.16
CA LEU A 164 -4.69 11.84 22.62
C LEU A 164 -4.46 12.00 21.11
N PHE A 165 -3.23 11.78 20.62
CA PHE A 165 -2.95 11.76 19.19
C PHE A 165 -3.82 10.72 18.46
N PHE A 166 -3.92 9.52 19.02
CA PHE A 166 -4.75 8.47 18.42
C PHE A 166 -6.24 8.76 18.54
N PHE A 167 -6.70 9.31 19.66
CA PHE A 167 -8.09 9.72 19.87
C PHE A 167 -8.52 10.77 18.84
N LYS A 168 -7.69 11.79 18.56
CA LYS A 168 -7.96 12.78 17.50
C LYS A 168 -8.14 12.11 16.13
N ARG A 169 -7.36 11.07 15.81
CA ARG A 169 -7.55 10.28 14.59
C ARG A 169 -8.87 9.53 14.61
N LEU A 170 -9.22 8.90 15.73
CA LEU A 170 -10.48 8.18 15.88
C LEU A 170 -11.68 9.12 15.65
N VAL A 171 -11.66 10.32 16.23
CA VAL A 171 -12.70 11.34 16.00
C VAL A 171 -12.74 11.76 14.53
N LYS A 172 -11.60 12.09 13.92
CA LYS A 172 -11.51 12.47 12.51
C LYS A 172 -12.12 11.41 11.58
N TYR A 173 -11.71 10.16 11.74
CA TYR A 173 -12.19 9.07 10.88
C TYR A 173 -13.62 8.63 11.22
N GLY A 174 -14.04 8.74 12.47
CA GLY A 174 -15.43 8.56 12.88
C GLY A 174 -16.37 9.58 12.23
N MET A 175 -15.96 10.86 12.19
CA MET A 175 -16.70 11.91 11.47
C MET A 175 -16.76 11.63 9.96
N LEU A 176 -15.63 11.27 9.34
CA LEU A 176 -15.61 10.89 7.91
C LEU A 176 -16.54 9.71 7.62
N HIS A 177 -16.52 8.68 8.47
CA HIS A 177 -17.41 7.53 8.33
C HIS A 177 -18.88 7.90 8.49
N GLY A 178 -19.22 8.82 9.42
CA GLY A 178 -20.57 9.36 9.55
C GLY A 178 -21.04 10.09 8.29
N ILE A 179 -20.14 10.86 7.66
CA ILE A 179 -20.42 11.54 6.38
C ILE A 179 -20.68 10.54 5.25
N SER A 180 -20.11 9.34 5.31
CA SER A 180 -20.36 8.28 4.32
C SER A 180 -21.76 7.63 4.43
N THR A 181 -22.63 8.07 5.34
CA THR A 181 -24.04 7.63 5.32
C THR A 181 -24.77 8.21 4.10
N PRO A 182 -25.66 7.46 3.41
CA PRO A 182 -26.20 7.89 2.12
C PRO A 182 -26.80 9.31 2.11
N ALA A 183 -27.54 9.69 3.16
CA ALA A 183 -28.14 11.02 3.27
C ALA A 183 -27.11 12.14 3.47
N ILE A 184 -26.12 11.93 4.34
CA ILE A 184 -25.09 12.95 4.63
C ILE A 184 -24.10 13.04 3.47
N TYR A 185 -23.80 11.90 2.83
CA TYR A 185 -22.94 11.85 1.66
C TYR A 185 -23.57 12.60 0.47
N GLY A 186 -24.87 12.43 0.24
CA GLY A 186 -25.61 13.20 -0.75
C GLY A 186 -25.54 14.72 -0.51
N LEU A 187 -25.70 15.14 0.75
CA LEU A 187 -25.57 16.56 1.13
C LEU A 187 -24.13 17.06 0.94
N PHE A 188 -23.13 16.27 1.32
CA PHE A 188 -21.71 16.58 1.13
C PHE A 188 -21.37 16.74 -0.35
N LEU A 189 -21.82 15.82 -1.22
CA LEU A 189 -21.64 15.91 -2.66
C LEU A 189 -22.30 17.18 -3.23
N HIS A 190 -23.50 17.52 -2.78
CA HIS A 190 -24.20 18.74 -3.20
C HIS A 190 -23.41 19.99 -2.80
N ALA A 191 -22.91 20.05 -1.56
CA ALA A 191 -22.08 21.14 -1.07
C ALA A 191 -20.76 21.25 -1.87
N CYS A 192 -20.06 20.15 -2.14
CA CYS A 192 -18.85 20.14 -2.95
C CYS A 192 -19.10 20.66 -4.37
N ARG A 193 -20.21 20.25 -5.01
CA ARG A 193 -20.59 20.76 -6.34
C ARG A 193 -20.90 22.25 -6.30
N ALA A 194 -21.60 22.73 -5.27
CA ALA A 194 -21.95 24.14 -5.13
C ALA A 194 -20.73 25.07 -5.03
N VAL A 195 -19.61 24.58 -4.46
CA VAL A 195 -18.37 25.34 -4.32
C VAL A 195 -17.31 24.99 -5.38
N GLY A 196 -17.65 24.17 -6.38
CA GLY A 196 -16.72 23.72 -7.42
C GLY A 196 -15.58 22.83 -6.91
N ALA A 197 -15.72 22.21 -5.74
CA ALA A 197 -14.72 21.33 -5.16
C ALA A 197 -14.84 19.89 -5.68
N ASP A 198 -13.68 19.28 -5.96
CA ASP A 198 -13.55 17.87 -6.31
C ASP A 198 -13.62 17.01 -5.04
N HIS A 199 -14.76 16.34 -4.85
CA HIS A 199 -15.05 15.52 -3.66
C HIS A 199 -14.07 14.35 -3.48
N ASP A 200 -13.63 13.72 -4.58
CA ASP A 200 -12.64 12.64 -4.55
C ASP A 200 -11.30 13.14 -4.00
N LYS A 201 -10.86 14.33 -4.43
CA LYS A 201 -9.65 14.96 -3.90
C LYS A 201 -9.78 15.31 -2.43
N VAL A 202 -10.95 15.81 -2.01
CA VAL A 202 -11.23 16.14 -0.60
C VAL A 202 -11.14 14.88 0.27
N ILE A 203 -11.86 13.81 -0.09
CA ILE A 203 -11.86 12.54 0.64
C ILE A 203 -10.45 11.95 0.65
N THR A 204 -9.80 11.85 -0.51
CA THR A 204 -8.47 11.27 -0.66
C THR A 204 -7.43 12.02 0.19
N SER A 205 -7.52 13.35 0.27
CA SER A 205 -6.64 14.14 1.15
C SER A 205 -6.94 13.90 2.64
N ALA A 206 -8.23 13.76 3.00
CA ALA A 206 -8.66 13.58 4.38
C ALA A 206 -8.30 12.20 4.93
N ILE A 207 -8.28 11.15 4.10
CA ILE A 207 -7.95 9.79 4.52
C ILE A 207 -6.45 9.53 4.68
N ARG A 208 -5.58 10.45 4.26
CA ARG A 208 -4.12 10.28 4.37
C ARG A 208 -3.67 10.23 5.82
N GLY A 209 -2.81 9.25 6.09
CA GLY A 209 -2.34 8.96 7.45
C GLY A 209 -1.30 9.95 7.97
N PHE A 210 -0.49 10.55 7.10
CA PHE A 210 0.53 11.54 7.42
C PHE A 210 0.43 12.67 6.41
N SER A 211 0.27 13.91 6.88
CA SER A 211 0.11 15.10 6.05
C SER A 211 0.78 16.29 6.73
N GLY A 212 1.51 17.08 5.95
CA GLY A 212 2.22 18.28 6.43
C GLY A 212 3.59 17.97 7.02
N GLY A 213 4.64 18.61 6.50
CA GLY A 213 6.02 18.40 6.92
C GLY A 213 6.75 17.26 6.17
N GLU A 214 8.00 17.04 6.55
CA GLU A 214 8.86 16.00 5.97
C GLU A 214 8.42 14.61 6.47
N LEU A 215 8.22 13.64 5.55
CA LEU A 215 7.62 12.33 5.90
C LEU A 215 8.38 11.61 7.02
N VAL A 216 9.71 11.61 7.00
CA VAL A 216 10.53 10.92 8.01
C VAL A 216 10.24 11.45 9.42
N SER A 217 10.12 12.77 9.57
CA SER A 217 9.81 13.41 10.85
C SER A 217 8.45 12.97 11.43
N LEU A 218 7.52 12.53 10.58
CA LEU A 218 6.16 12.13 10.99
C LEU A 218 6.08 10.66 11.40
N ILE A 219 6.95 9.81 10.83
CA ILE A 219 6.89 8.35 10.96
C ILE A 219 7.81 7.79 12.05
N GLN A 220 8.82 8.54 12.51
CA GLN A 220 9.78 8.12 13.53
C GLN A 220 9.22 8.19 14.96
N TYR A 221 8.11 7.49 15.18
CA TYR A 221 7.44 7.38 16.45
C TYR A 221 6.99 5.94 16.70
N ARG A 222 6.94 5.56 17.96
CA ARG A 222 6.28 4.32 18.40
C ARG A 222 4.76 4.49 18.41
N PRO A 223 3.99 3.42 18.14
CA PRO A 223 2.53 3.44 18.24
C PRO A 223 2.08 3.71 19.69
N SER A 224 0.92 4.36 19.85
CA SER A 224 0.31 4.54 21.17
C SER A 224 -0.29 3.23 21.71
N MET A 225 -0.45 3.11 23.03
CA MET A 225 -1.10 1.93 23.62
C MET A 225 -2.54 1.75 23.14
N ALA A 226 -3.29 2.85 22.94
CA ALA A 226 -4.64 2.78 22.39
C ALA A 226 -4.66 2.23 20.95
N LEU A 227 -3.68 2.60 20.12
CA LEU A 227 -3.54 2.04 18.77
C LEU A 227 -3.22 0.55 18.83
N LEU A 228 -2.27 0.15 19.69
CA LEU A 228 -1.93 -1.28 19.89
C LEU A 228 -3.13 -2.10 20.36
N GLY A 229 -3.94 -1.57 21.28
CA GLY A 229 -5.16 -2.22 21.74
C GLY A 229 -6.19 -2.41 20.62
N LEU A 230 -6.39 -1.40 19.77
CA LEU A 230 -7.29 -1.53 18.61
C LEU A 230 -6.74 -2.52 17.57
N MET A 231 -5.44 -2.49 17.29
CA MET A 231 -4.79 -3.47 16.40
C MET A 231 -5.01 -4.89 16.90
N HIS A 232 -4.74 -5.13 18.20
CA HIS A 232 -4.95 -6.44 18.81
C HIS A 232 -6.40 -6.90 18.64
N ARG A 233 -7.37 -6.07 19.01
CA ARG A 233 -8.81 -6.37 18.83
C ARG A 233 -9.17 -6.67 17.37
N ARG A 234 -8.66 -5.88 16.41
CA ARG A 234 -8.96 -6.08 14.99
C ARG A 234 -8.42 -7.40 14.47
N LEU A 235 -7.24 -7.82 14.93
CA LEU A 235 -6.61 -9.07 14.52
C LEU A 235 -7.26 -10.29 15.17
N THR A 236 -7.67 -10.20 16.44
CA THR A 236 -8.29 -11.33 17.15
C THR A 236 -9.77 -11.51 16.82
N CYS A 237 -10.44 -10.44 16.37
CA CYS A 237 -11.87 -10.45 16.05
C CYS A 237 -12.14 -10.19 14.57
N MET A 238 -11.16 -10.46 13.70
CA MET A 238 -11.32 -10.26 12.27
C MET A 238 -12.36 -11.24 11.71
N ASP A 239 -13.28 -10.72 10.91
CA ASP A 239 -14.19 -11.53 10.11
C ASP A 239 -13.48 -11.93 8.81
N GLU A 240 -12.93 -13.15 8.79
CA GLU A 240 -12.32 -13.71 7.58
C GLU A 240 -13.38 -14.01 6.49
N GLN A 241 -14.65 -14.26 6.87
CA GLN A 241 -15.71 -14.48 5.90
C GLN A 241 -16.02 -13.22 5.09
N TYR A 242 -15.92 -12.04 5.70
CA TYR A 242 -16.05 -10.77 4.98
C TYR A 242 -15.09 -10.67 3.79
N VAL A 243 -13.83 -11.10 3.97
CA VAL A 243 -12.82 -11.08 2.88
C VAL A 243 -13.19 -12.05 1.76
N LEU A 244 -13.69 -13.24 2.12
CA LEU A 244 -14.14 -14.24 1.15
C LEU A 244 -15.41 -13.80 0.39
N GLN A 245 -16.35 -13.14 1.08
CA GLN A 245 -17.54 -12.58 0.45
C GLN A 245 -17.18 -11.44 -0.52
N ARG A 246 -16.23 -10.57 -0.15
CA ARG A 246 -15.70 -9.54 -1.04
C ARG A 246 -15.09 -10.17 -2.29
N LYS A 247 -14.24 -11.19 -2.12
CA LYS A 247 -13.66 -11.95 -3.23
C LYS A 247 -14.74 -12.50 -4.17
N SER A 248 -15.74 -13.22 -3.63
CA SER A 248 -16.82 -13.79 -4.44
C SER A 248 -17.65 -12.74 -5.19
N LYS A 249 -17.92 -11.58 -4.58
CA LYS A 249 -18.60 -10.46 -5.26
C LYS A 249 -17.76 -9.91 -6.41
N SER A 250 -16.46 -9.72 -6.18
CA SER A 250 -15.53 -9.24 -7.19
C SER A 250 -15.36 -10.21 -8.35
N GLU A 251 -15.26 -11.50 -8.10
CA GLU A 251 -15.14 -12.52 -9.17
C GLU A 251 -16.37 -12.53 -10.07
N ARG A 252 -17.57 -12.47 -9.49
CA ARG A 252 -18.82 -12.34 -10.27
C ARG A 252 -18.87 -11.07 -11.11
N LEU A 253 -18.37 -9.95 -10.56
CA LEU A 253 -18.27 -8.71 -11.32
C LEU A 253 -17.26 -8.83 -12.46
N ALA A 254 -16.11 -9.45 -12.21
CA ALA A 254 -15.09 -9.67 -13.22
C ALA A 254 -15.62 -10.52 -14.38
N ASP A 255 -16.30 -11.63 -14.08
CA ASP A 255 -16.91 -12.48 -15.10
C ASP A 255 -18.01 -11.77 -15.89
N ALA A 256 -18.73 -10.84 -15.28
CA ALA A 256 -19.76 -10.07 -15.95
C ALA A 256 -19.22 -9.01 -16.93
N ILE A 257 -17.96 -8.57 -16.77
CA ILE A 257 -17.41 -7.44 -17.55
C ILE A 257 -16.18 -7.79 -18.38
N LYS A 258 -15.58 -8.97 -18.20
CA LYS A 258 -14.31 -9.35 -18.87
C LYS A 258 -14.36 -9.33 -20.39
N ASP A 259 -15.54 -9.62 -20.96
CA ASP A 259 -15.74 -9.70 -22.41
C ASP A 259 -16.20 -8.36 -23.02
N LEU A 260 -16.33 -7.30 -22.20
CA LEU A 260 -16.69 -5.99 -22.70
C LEU A 260 -15.53 -5.40 -23.54
N PRO A 261 -15.84 -4.78 -24.69
CA PRO A 261 -14.81 -4.19 -25.53
C PRO A 261 -14.10 -3.05 -24.80
N ASN A 262 -12.76 -3.01 -24.93
CA ASN A 262 -11.90 -1.99 -24.32
C ASN A 262 -11.96 -1.95 -22.78
N VAL A 263 -12.36 -3.04 -22.13
CA VAL A 263 -12.25 -3.21 -20.69
C VAL A 263 -11.17 -4.23 -20.40
N SER A 264 -10.29 -3.93 -19.46
CA SER A 264 -9.40 -4.95 -18.89
C SER A 264 -9.39 -4.86 -17.37
N ILE A 265 -9.17 -6.00 -16.72
CA ILE A 265 -9.19 -6.14 -15.28
C ILE A 265 -7.78 -6.54 -14.85
N PRO A 266 -6.98 -5.61 -14.31
CA PRO A 266 -5.64 -5.93 -13.84
C PRO A 266 -5.69 -7.06 -12.80
N GLY A 267 -4.87 -8.10 -12.99
CA GLY A 267 -4.83 -9.23 -12.07
C GLY A 267 -5.94 -10.26 -12.25
N TYR A 268 -6.72 -10.22 -13.33
CA TYR A 268 -7.80 -11.19 -13.59
C TYR A 268 -7.31 -12.65 -13.59
N CYS A 269 -6.10 -12.89 -14.08
CA CYS A 269 -5.46 -14.21 -14.13
C CYS A 269 -4.55 -14.49 -12.92
N ALA A 270 -4.58 -13.64 -11.88
CA ALA A 270 -3.79 -13.88 -10.68
C ALA A 270 -4.29 -15.14 -9.95
N GLU A 271 -3.37 -16.05 -9.60
CA GLU A 271 -3.72 -17.32 -8.91
C GLU A 271 -4.54 -17.06 -7.63
N LYS A 272 -4.20 -16.00 -6.90
CA LYS A 272 -4.86 -15.61 -5.66
C LYS A 272 -5.20 -14.12 -5.71
N HIS A 273 -6.48 -13.78 -5.82
CA HIS A 273 -6.94 -12.39 -5.78
C HIS A 273 -8.09 -12.18 -4.78
N TYR A 274 -7.87 -11.31 -3.80
CA TYR A 274 -8.81 -11.01 -2.71
C TYR A 274 -9.37 -9.58 -2.78
N TYR A 275 -9.08 -8.88 -3.87
CA TYR A 275 -9.67 -7.60 -4.27
C TYR A 275 -9.78 -6.60 -3.11
N TRP A 276 -8.65 -6.10 -2.61
CA TRP A 276 -8.67 -4.95 -1.69
C TRP A 276 -9.37 -3.75 -2.34
N LEU A 277 -9.09 -3.54 -3.62
CA LEU A 277 -9.86 -2.73 -4.55
C LEU A 277 -10.13 -3.58 -5.80
N PHE A 278 -11.16 -3.22 -6.56
CA PHE A 278 -11.47 -3.85 -7.85
C PHE A 278 -10.98 -2.93 -8.97
N PRO A 279 -9.80 -3.21 -9.58
CA PRO A 279 -9.25 -2.35 -10.62
C PRO A 279 -9.95 -2.61 -11.96
N VAL A 280 -10.21 -1.54 -12.70
CA VAL A 280 -10.72 -1.61 -14.08
C VAL A 280 -9.96 -0.61 -14.93
N CYS A 281 -9.43 -1.10 -16.05
CA CYS A 281 -8.80 -0.29 -17.07
C CYS A 281 -9.79 -0.04 -18.21
N VAL A 282 -9.95 1.22 -18.57
CA VAL A 282 -10.84 1.71 -19.63
C VAL A 282 -10.18 2.88 -20.35
N PRO A 283 -10.53 3.18 -21.63
CA PRO A 283 -9.90 4.26 -22.39
C PRO A 283 -10.12 5.66 -21.78
N SER A 284 -11.30 5.91 -21.21
CA SER A 284 -11.63 7.18 -20.55
C SER A 284 -12.12 6.96 -19.12
N PRO A 285 -11.19 6.82 -18.14
CA PRO A 285 -11.56 6.63 -16.74
C PRO A 285 -12.42 7.76 -16.18
N LYS A 286 -12.17 9.01 -16.61
CA LYS A 286 -12.92 10.19 -16.16
C LYS A 286 -14.39 10.13 -16.55
N ASP A 287 -14.67 9.73 -17.79
CA ASP A 287 -16.05 9.63 -18.30
C ASP A 287 -16.79 8.48 -17.62
N VAL A 288 -16.12 7.34 -17.43
CA VAL A 288 -16.68 6.18 -16.72
C VAL A 288 -16.99 6.54 -15.27
N VAL A 289 -16.06 7.18 -14.55
CA VAL A 289 -16.28 7.67 -13.17
C VAL A 289 -17.48 8.62 -13.12
N SER A 290 -17.53 9.61 -14.00
CA SER A 290 -18.64 10.58 -14.08
C SER A 290 -19.98 9.88 -14.33
N TYR A 291 -20.02 8.95 -15.29
CA TYR A 291 -21.21 8.18 -15.63
C TYR A 291 -21.67 7.31 -14.46
N MET A 292 -20.77 6.54 -13.86
CA MET A 292 -21.08 5.63 -12.75
C MET A 292 -21.56 6.39 -11.52
N ASN A 293 -20.90 7.50 -11.15
CA ASN A 293 -21.30 8.36 -10.04
C ASN A 293 -22.69 8.98 -10.28
N LYS A 294 -23.01 9.37 -11.52
CA LYS A 294 -24.37 9.85 -11.88
C LYS A 294 -25.44 8.77 -11.71
N HIS A 295 -25.08 7.50 -11.84
CA HIS A 295 -25.97 6.35 -11.69
C HIS A 295 -25.91 5.70 -10.30
N GLY A 296 -25.30 6.37 -9.32
CA GLY A 296 -25.31 5.93 -7.92
C GLY A 296 -24.24 4.89 -7.55
N PHE A 297 -23.26 4.66 -8.43
CA PHE A 297 -22.09 3.82 -8.11
C PHE A 297 -20.93 4.71 -7.72
N ASP A 298 -20.35 4.49 -6.53
CA ASP A 298 -19.15 5.18 -6.06
C ASP A 298 -17.90 4.56 -6.71
N VAL A 299 -17.42 5.20 -7.78
CA VAL A 299 -16.23 4.79 -8.54
C VAL A 299 -15.25 5.95 -8.60
N THR A 300 -13.95 5.63 -8.53
CA THR A 300 -12.90 6.64 -8.52
C THR A 300 -11.67 6.18 -9.31
N SER A 301 -10.99 7.11 -9.96
CA SER A 301 -9.72 6.89 -10.64
C SER A 301 -8.51 7.36 -9.82
N GLY A 302 -8.71 7.88 -8.60
CA GLY A 302 -7.65 8.50 -7.79
C GLY A 302 -7.39 7.87 -6.40
N ALA A 303 -8.27 7.00 -5.89
CA ALA A 303 -8.22 6.57 -4.49
C ALA A 303 -7.16 5.49 -4.15
N THR A 304 -6.47 4.92 -5.14
CA THR A 304 -5.52 3.82 -4.92
C THR A 304 -4.25 4.27 -4.20
N GLN A 305 -3.94 5.59 -4.21
CA GLN A 305 -2.66 6.17 -3.75
C GLN A 305 -1.43 5.52 -4.39
N LEU A 306 -1.60 4.81 -5.50
CA LEU A 306 -0.51 4.20 -6.26
C LEU A 306 0.09 5.22 -7.23
N THR A 307 1.38 5.06 -7.49
CA THR A 307 2.14 5.79 -8.50
C THR A 307 3.02 4.80 -9.25
N TYR A 308 3.43 5.17 -10.46
CA TYR A 308 4.54 4.49 -11.09
C TYR A 308 5.85 4.88 -10.39
N VAL A 309 6.81 3.96 -10.37
CA VAL A 309 8.18 4.22 -9.95
C VAL A 309 8.93 4.84 -11.14
N PRO A 310 9.41 6.09 -11.03
CA PRO A 310 10.11 6.75 -12.12
C PRO A 310 11.48 6.11 -12.34
N ARG A 311 11.98 6.18 -13.58
CA ARG A 311 13.38 5.84 -13.84
C ARG A 311 14.31 6.87 -13.19
N TYR A 312 15.53 6.46 -12.86
CA TYR A 312 16.47 7.26 -12.07
C TYR A 312 16.85 8.59 -12.72
N ASP A 313 16.87 8.63 -14.05
CA ASP A 313 17.15 9.81 -14.89
C ASP A 313 16.00 10.84 -14.92
N GLU A 314 14.80 10.46 -14.49
CA GLU A 314 13.67 11.37 -14.37
C GLU A 314 13.76 12.18 -13.05
N ARG A 315 13.64 13.51 -13.13
CA ARG A 315 13.50 14.38 -11.95
C ARG A 315 12.20 14.02 -11.21
N TRP A 316 12.29 13.17 -10.19
CA TRP A 316 11.17 12.91 -9.32
C TRP A 316 11.07 13.99 -8.25
N VAL A 317 9.94 14.68 -8.27
CA VAL A 317 9.56 15.63 -7.23
C VAL A 317 8.70 14.86 -6.23
N TYR A 318 9.15 14.74 -4.98
CA TYR A 318 8.27 14.29 -3.90
C TYR A 318 7.21 15.35 -3.67
N ASN A 319 6.12 15.21 -4.41
CA ASN A 319 5.04 16.14 -4.31
C ASN A 319 3.95 15.47 -3.47
N SER A 320 3.96 15.78 -2.17
CA SER A 320 2.87 15.43 -1.27
C SER A 320 1.52 15.99 -1.76
N ALA A 321 1.51 16.92 -2.72
CA ALA A 321 0.36 17.46 -3.42
C ALA A 321 0.24 17.06 -4.92
N ALA A 322 1.06 16.15 -5.47
CA ALA A 322 1.09 15.82 -6.92
C ALA A 322 -0.16 15.10 -7.43
N PHE A 323 -1.01 14.63 -6.54
CA PHE A 323 -2.30 14.02 -6.88
C PHE A 323 -3.37 15.08 -7.21
N LYS A 324 -2.94 16.25 -7.72
CA LYS A 324 -3.80 17.37 -8.09
C LYS A 324 -4.20 17.40 -9.57
N THR A 325 -3.75 16.48 -10.41
CA THR A 325 -4.15 16.43 -11.83
C THR A 325 -4.84 15.13 -12.19
#